data_AF-A0A258RYJ0-F1
#
_entry.id   AF-A0A258RYJ0-F1
#
_cell.length_a   1.000
_cell.length_b   1.000
_cell.length_c   1.000
_cell.angle_alpha   90.00
_cell.angle_beta   90.00
_cell.angle_gamma   90.00
#
_symmetry.space_group_name_H-M   'P 1'
#
loop_
_entity.id
_entity.type
_entity.pdbx_description
1 polymer ?
#
loop_
_entity_poly.entity_id
_entity_poly.type
_entity_poly.pdbx_seq_one_letter_code
_entity_poly.pdbx_strand_id
1 'polypeptide(L)'
;MVIIMVHWLIKKGFSHEQKFKETWARMTIQPNTGLYREMLTTVELDSDPKFNTFSLTDEAYTTFINIGIWKDLASFDEAVGKYIMAPERRAPIAKPDTEMNAIYLQDFEFKVRERVILSKVLDRKGALEFPEADLS
;
A
#
# COMPACT_ATOMS: atom_id res chain seq x y z
N MET A 1 -3.19 -11.37 14.84
CA MET A 1 -3.71 -10.65 13.66
C MET A 1 -3.12 -9.26 13.64
N VAL A 2 -2.60 -8.85 12.49
CA VAL A 2 -2.11 -7.50 12.23
C VAL A 2 -2.78 -6.95 10.98
N ILE A 3 -2.99 -5.65 10.95
CA ILE A 3 -3.42 -4.92 9.75
C ILE A 3 -2.21 -4.14 9.26
N ILE A 4 -1.88 -4.30 7.99
CA ILE A 4 -0.76 -3.61 7.36
C ILE A 4 -1.34 -2.73 6.26
N MET A 5 -1.04 -1.43 6.36
CA MET A 5 -1.35 -0.46 5.32
C MET A 5 -0.05 -0.14 4.59
N VAL A 6 -0.02 -0.29 3.26
CA VAL A 6 1.10 0.10 2.42
C VAL A 6 0.68 1.27 1.52
N HIS A 7 1.45 2.34 1.62
CA HIS A 7 1.20 3.58 0.90
C HIS A 7 1.95 3.56 -0.44
N TRP A 8 1.20 3.71 -1.55
CA TRP A 8 1.74 3.75 -2.91
C TRP A 8 1.49 5.14 -3.52
N LEU A 9 2.56 5.91 -3.65
CA LEU A 9 2.54 7.22 -4.30
C LEU A 9 2.94 7.07 -5.76
N ILE A 10 1.96 6.96 -6.66
CA ILE A 10 2.18 6.70 -8.09
C ILE A 10 2.20 8.01 -8.86
N LYS A 11 3.16 8.20 -9.76
CA LYS A 11 3.19 9.41 -10.60
C LYS A 11 1.86 9.58 -11.34
N LYS A 12 1.32 10.80 -11.33
CA LYS A 12 0.09 11.14 -12.05
C LYS A 12 0.23 10.83 -13.53
N GLY A 13 -0.82 10.20 -14.08
CA GLY A 13 -0.89 9.84 -15.50
C GLY A 13 -1.58 8.50 -15.68
N PHE A 14 -2.58 8.46 -16.55
CA PHE A 14 -3.43 7.28 -16.75
C PHE A 14 -2.62 6.00 -17.02
N SER A 15 -1.58 6.09 -17.84
CA SER A 15 -0.71 4.94 -18.16
C SER A 15 0.07 4.41 -16.95
N HIS A 16 0.46 5.27 -15.99
CA HIS A 16 1.16 4.85 -14.78
C HIS A 16 0.21 4.18 -13.79
N GLU A 17 -0.97 4.77 -13.58
CA GLU A 17 -2.00 4.23 -12.69
C GLU A 17 -2.52 2.88 -13.18
N GLN A 18 -2.76 2.76 -14.49
CA GLN A 18 -3.21 1.51 -15.10
C GLN A 18 -2.14 0.41 -14.96
N LYS A 19 -0.89 0.71 -15.31
CA LYS A 19 0.23 -0.23 -15.14
C LYS A 19 0.39 -0.68 -13.70
N PHE A 20 0.22 0.23 -12.74
CA PHE A 20 0.26 -0.12 -11.32
C PHE A 20 -0.86 -1.10 -10.95
N LYS A 21 -2.12 -0.80 -11.31
CA LYS A 21 -3.26 -1.67 -11.04
C LYS A 21 -3.10 -3.06 -11.66
N GLU A 22 -2.67 -3.13 -12.93
CA GLU A 22 -2.38 -4.40 -13.62
C GLU A 22 -1.24 -5.17 -12.97
N THR A 23 -0.24 -4.47 -12.44
CA THR A 23 0.86 -5.12 -11.75
C THR A 23 0.43 -5.63 -10.39
N TRP A 24 -0.32 -4.85 -9.62
CA TRP A 24 -0.90 -5.26 -8.34
C TRP A 24 -1.82 -6.47 -8.50
N ALA A 25 -2.70 -6.48 -9.51
CA ALA A 25 -3.58 -7.61 -9.80
C ALA A 25 -2.82 -8.91 -10.16
N ARG A 26 -1.61 -8.80 -10.70
CA ARG A 26 -0.74 -9.95 -11.00
C ARG A 26 0.09 -10.40 -9.79
N MET A 27 0.19 -9.59 -8.73
CA MET A 27 0.88 -10.01 -7.52
C MET A 27 0.06 -11.10 -6.85
N THR A 28 0.56 -12.34 -6.93
CA THR A 28 -0.08 -13.47 -6.28
C THR A 28 0.61 -13.75 -4.95
N ILE A 29 -0.22 -13.84 -3.92
CA ILE A 29 0.14 -14.36 -2.61
C ILE A 29 -0.30 -15.81 -2.59
N GLN A 30 0.65 -16.72 -2.31
CA GLN A 30 0.36 -18.15 -2.33
C GLN A 30 -0.69 -18.50 -1.27
N PRO A 31 -1.54 -19.53 -1.49
CA PRO A 31 -2.44 -20.02 -0.46
C PRO A 31 -1.68 -20.40 0.82
N ASN A 32 -2.34 -20.31 1.98
CA ASN A 32 -1.82 -20.69 3.29
C ASN A 32 -0.62 -19.87 3.82
N THR A 33 -0.41 -18.66 3.29
CA THR A 33 0.64 -17.72 3.74
C THR A 33 0.23 -16.82 4.91
N GLY A 34 -0.93 -17.08 5.53
CA GLY A 34 -1.43 -16.28 6.66
C GLY A 34 -2.13 -14.97 6.28
N LEU A 35 -2.31 -14.68 4.98
CA LEU A 35 -3.19 -13.63 4.50
C LEU A 35 -4.66 -14.05 4.69
N TYR A 36 -5.46 -13.20 5.34
CA TYR A 36 -6.92 -13.37 5.40
C TYR A 36 -7.63 -12.67 4.26
N ARG A 37 -7.28 -11.40 4.01
CA ARG A 37 -7.84 -10.56 2.95
C ARG A 37 -6.93 -9.38 2.68
N GLU A 38 -6.83 -9.01 1.43
CA GLU A 38 -6.15 -7.81 0.98
C GLU A 38 -7.08 -6.99 0.07
N MET A 39 -6.97 -5.66 0.14
CA MET A 39 -7.73 -4.72 -0.67
C MET A 39 -6.81 -3.61 -1.16
N LEU A 40 -6.93 -3.24 -2.43
CA LEU A 40 -6.36 -2.01 -2.95
C LEU A 40 -7.40 -0.90 -2.89
N THR A 41 -7.08 0.20 -2.23
CA THR A 41 -8.00 1.33 -2.04
C THR A 41 -7.43 2.62 -2.60
N THR A 42 -8.31 3.58 -2.83
CA THR A 42 -7.97 4.98 -3.13
C THR A 42 -8.49 5.86 -2.01
N VAL A 43 -7.93 7.06 -1.86
CA VAL A 43 -8.46 8.06 -0.93
C VAL A 43 -9.67 8.74 -1.58
N GLU A 44 -10.80 8.74 -0.88
CA GLU A 44 -11.94 9.60 -1.21
C GLU A 44 -11.83 10.90 -0.41
N LEU A 45 -11.89 12.04 -1.11
CA LEU A 45 -11.87 13.35 -0.47
C LEU A 45 -13.31 13.75 -0.15
N ASP A 46 -13.74 13.41 1.07
CA ASP A 46 -14.97 13.93 1.64
C ASP A 46 -14.63 14.83 2.84
N SER A 47 -14.97 16.11 2.75
CA SER A 47 -14.70 17.09 3.79
C SER A 47 -15.95 17.29 4.65
N ASP A 48 -16.04 16.53 5.74
CA ASP A 48 -17.01 16.81 6.80
C ASP A 48 -16.32 17.63 7.91
N PRO A 49 -16.78 18.88 8.18
CA PRO A 49 -16.18 19.74 9.20
C PRO A 49 -16.23 19.17 10.62
N LYS A 50 -17.04 18.12 10.88
CA LYS A 50 -17.08 17.42 12.16
C LYS A 50 -15.83 16.57 12.42
N PHE A 51 -15.13 16.14 11.38
CA PHE A 51 -14.01 15.22 11.47
C PHE A 51 -12.72 15.87 10.98
N ASN A 52 -11.62 15.53 11.63
CA ASN A 52 -10.29 15.82 11.10
C ASN A 52 -9.90 14.69 10.14
N THR A 53 -9.83 14.98 8.85
CA THR A 53 -9.42 14.01 7.83
C THR A 53 -7.89 13.96 7.75
N PHE A 54 -7.33 12.75 7.79
CA PHE A 54 -5.89 12.56 7.59
C PHE A 54 -5.49 13.02 6.18
N SER A 55 -4.40 13.79 6.09
CA SER A 55 -3.77 14.12 4.82
C SER A 55 -2.91 12.93 4.39
N LEU A 56 -3.50 12.04 3.60
CA LEU A 56 -2.83 10.87 3.03
C LEU A 56 -2.39 11.10 1.58
N THR A 57 -2.78 12.22 0.96
CA THR A 57 -2.52 12.49 -0.46
C THR A 57 -1.32 13.41 -0.66
N ASP A 58 -0.66 13.27 -1.81
CA ASP A 58 0.40 14.18 -2.27
C ASP A 58 -0.05 14.82 -3.60
N GLU A 59 0.03 16.15 -3.73
CA GLU A 59 -0.42 16.86 -4.92
C GLU A 59 0.31 16.44 -6.21
N ALA A 60 1.52 15.90 -6.12
CA ALA A 60 2.29 15.45 -7.26
C ALA A 60 1.98 13.99 -7.68
N TYR A 61 1.26 13.22 -6.86
CA TYR A 61 1.07 11.78 -7.05
C TYR A 61 -0.40 11.35 -6.90
N THR A 62 -0.75 10.25 -7.54
CA THR A 62 -1.98 9.51 -7.26
C THR A 62 -1.70 8.52 -6.14
N THR A 63 -2.52 8.55 -5.10
CA THR A 63 -2.31 7.75 -3.89
C THR A 63 -3.18 6.50 -3.91
N PHE A 64 -2.55 5.34 -3.78
CA PHE A 64 -3.24 4.08 -3.48
C PHE A 64 -2.79 3.56 -2.12
N ILE A 65 -3.71 2.97 -1.37
CA ILE A 65 -3.42 2.33 -0.09
C ILE A 65 -3.80 0.87 -0.20
N ASN A 66 -2.81 0.01 0.00
CA ASN A 66 -3.04 -1.42 0.06
C ASN A 66 -3.23 -1.82 1.53
N ILE A 67 -4.35 -2.46 1.84
CA ILE A 67 -4.73 -2.86 3.20
C ILE A 67 -4.79 -4.37 3.26
N GLY A 68 -3.88 -4.98 4.00
CA GLY A 68 -3.83 -6.42 4.23
C GLY A 68 -4.15 -6.78 5.68
N ILE A 69 -4.98 -7.81 5.86
CA ILE A 69 -5.28 -8.43 7.15
C ILE A 69 -4.52 -9.74 7.23
N TRP A 70 -3.59 -9.83 8.18
CA TRP A 70 -2.64 -10.94 8.28
C TRP A 70 -2.70 -11.62 9.64
N LYS A 71 -2.32 -12.89 9.68
CA LYS A 71 -2.15 -13.67 10.92
C LYS A 71 -1.17 -12.99 11.88
N ASP A 72 0.00 -12.65 11.38
CA ASP A 72 1.11 -12.00 12.08
C ASP A 72 2.05 -11.29 11.09
N LEU A 73 3.01 -10.52 11.62
CA LEU A 73 3.98 -9.77 10.81
C LEU A 73 4.96 -10.69 10.05
N ALA A 74 5.35 -11.82 10.64
CA ALA A 74 6.27 -12.76 10.01
C ALA A 74 5.66 -13.37 8.73
N SER A 75 4.37 -13.70 8.78
CA SER A 75 3.59 -14.18 7.62
C SER A 75 3.59 -13.17 6.47
N PHE A 76 3.43 -11.87 6.77
CA PHE A 76 3.53 -10.81 5.77
C PHE A 76 4.94 -10.72 5.18
N ASP A 77 5.96 -10.65 6.03
CA ASP A 77 7.35 -10.47 5.58
C ASP A 77 7.80 -11.66 4.71
N GLU A 78 7.40 -12.89 5.03
CA GLU A 78 7.67 -14.08 4.21
C GLU A 78 6.94 -14.05 2.86
N ALA A 79 5.65 -13.71 2.85
CA ALA A 79 4.83 -13.73 1.64
C ALA A 79 5.18 -12.59 0.66
N VAL A 80 5.42 -11.40 1.20
CA VAL A 80 5.56 -10.15 0.44
C VAL A 80 7.03 -9.73 0.30
N GLY A 81 7.93 -10.19 1.17
CA GLY A 81 9.34 -9.80 1.18
C GLY A 81 10.04 -9.97 -0.17
N LYS A 82 9.68 -10.99 -0.95
CA LYS A 82 10.20 -11.21 -2.32
C LYS A 82 9.85 -10.08 -3.32
N TYR A 83 8.77 -9.35 -3.10
CA TYR A 83 8.34 -8.21 -3.92
C TYR A 83 8.88 -6.87 -3.38
N ILE A 84 9.47 -6.87 -2.18
CA ILE A 84 10.03 -5.70 -1.52
C ILE A 84 11.55 -5.78 -1.55
N MET A 85 12.13 -5.30 -2.65
CA MET A 85 13.57 -5.08 -2.74
C MET A 85 14.00 -3.96 -1.79
N ALA A 86 15.22 -4.05 -1.27
CA ALA A 86 15.84 -2.98 -0.49
C ALA A 86 15.90 -1.67 -1.30
N PRO A 87 15.75 -0.50 -0.67
CA PRO A 87 15.87 0.78 -1.36
C PRO A 87 17.23 0.90 -2.05
N GLU A 88 17.23 1.22 -3.35
CA GLU A 88 18.45 1.68 -4.02
C GLU A 88 18.75 3.10 -3.53
N ARG A 89 19.90 3.29 -2.87
CA ARG A 89 20.37 4.63 -2.52
C ARG A 89 20.79 5.35 -3.79
N ARG A 90 20.21 6.53 -4.07
CA ARG A 90 20.70 7.43 -5.13
C ARG A 90 21.01 8.81 -4.58
N ALA A 91 22.04 9.42 -5.15
CA ALA A 91 22.38 10.82 -4.89
C ALA A 91 21.28 11.73 -5.49
N PRO A 92 20.90 12.83 -4.83
CA PRO A 92 19.81 13.69 -5.28
C PRO A 92 20.18 14.43 -6.57
N ILE A 93 19.22 14.59 -7.48
CA ILE A 93 19.41 15.31 -8.75
C ILE A 93 19.57 16.83 -8.51
N ALA A 94 19.08 17.38 -7.39
CA ALA A 94 18.99 18.82 -7.18
C ALA A 94 19.59 19.37 -5.86
N LYS A 95 19.95 18.52 -4.89
CA LYS A 95 20.51 18.96 -3.59
C LYS A 95 21.53 17.96 -3.05
N PRO A 96 22.84 18.22 -3.13
CA PRO A 96 23.89 17.24 -2.80
C PRO A 96 23.85 16.67 -1.37
N ASP A 97 23.17 17.34 -0.42
CA ASP A 97 23.28 17.05 1.02
C ASP A 97 22.03 16.40 1.65
N THR A 98 21.05 15.95 0.86
CA THR A 98 19.83 15.31 1.38
C THR A 98 19.70 13.90 0.85
N GLU A 99 20.09 12.88 1.61
CA GLU A 99 19.87 11.48 1.21
C GLU A 99 18.37 11.24 0.96
N MET A 100 18.01 10.84 -0.27
CA MET A 100 16.64 10.44 -0.62
C MET A 100 16.62 8.95 -0.95
N ASN A 101 15.81 8.19 -0.21
CA ASN A 101 15.50 6.80 -0.56
C ASN A 101 14.52 6.80 -1.73
N ALA A 102 15.03 6.69 -2.95
CA ALA A 102 14.19 6.56 -4.14
C ALA A 102 14.05 5.07 -4.48
N ILE A 103 12.93 4.45 -4.12
CA ILE A 103 12.66 3.06 -4.48
C ILE A 103 11.99 3.08 -5.86
N TYR A 104 12.69 2.67 -6.90
CA TYR A 104 12.10 2.41 -8.22
C TYR A 104 12.37 0.96 -8.58
N LEU A 105 11.33 0.15 -8.78
CA LEU A 105 11.46 -1.07 -9.58
C LEU A 105 10.10 -1.64 -9.97
N GLN A 106 9.55 -1.04 -11.02
CA GLN A 106 8.65 -1.51 -12.08
C GLN A 106 8.43 -0.28 -13.00
N ASP A 107 7.93 -0.41 -14.23
CA ASP A 107 7.88 0.68 -15.26
C ASP A 107 6.99 1.91 -14.92
N PHE A 108 6.78 2.22 -13.65
CA PHE A 108 6.09 3.38 -13.11
C PHE A 108 6.87 3.96 -11.90
N GLU A 109 6.92 5.28 -11.84
CA GLU A 109 7.61 6.05 -10.79
C GLU A 109 6.76 6.07 -9.51
N PHE A 110 7.32 5.57 -8.40
CA PHE A 110 6.70 5.69 -7.07
C PHE A 110 7.65 6.32 -6.03
N LYS A 111 7.10 7.19 -5.17
CA LYS A 111 7.92 8.08 -4.32
C LYS A 111 8.42 7.44 -3.02
N VAL A 112 7.55 6.73 -2.28
CA VAL A 112 7.88 6.11 -0.99
C VAL A 112 7.02 4.86 -0.81
N ARG A 113 7.57 3.80 -0.20
CA ARG A 113 6.80 2.69 0.40
C ARG A 113 6.76 2.91 1.90
N GLU A 114 5.76 3.63 2.36
CA GLU A 114 5.49 3.74 3.80
C GLU A 114 4.56 2.61 4.20
N ARG A 115 4.82 1.99 5.35
CA ARG A 115 3.88 1.04 5.94
C ARG A 115 3.52 1.42 7.36
N VAL A 116 2.24 1.25 7.69
CA VAL A 116 1.74 1.31 9.06
C VAL A 116 1.36 -0.10 9.47
N ILE A 117 1.86 -0.55 10.63
CA ILE A 117 1.55 -1.85 11.20
C ILE A 117 0.65 -1.61 12.42
N LEU A 118 -0.55 -2.17 12.38
CA LEU A 118 -1.55 -2.03 13.43
C LEU A 118 -1.81 -3.40 14.07
N SER A 119 -1.67 -3.48 15.39
CA SER A 119 -2.02 -4.68 16.15
C SER A 119 -3.49 -4.63 16.59
N LYS A 120 -4.20 -5.77 16.52
CA LYS A 120 -5.57 -5.86 17.04
C LYS A 120 -5.55 -5.78 18.57
N VAL A 121 -6.28 -4.81 19.12
CA VAL A 121 -6.55 -4.73 20.57
C VAL A 121 -7.90 -5.37 20.89
N LEU A 122 -8.96 -4.96 20.19
CA LEU A 122 -10.33 -5.47 20.31
C LEU A 122 -11.04 -5.39 18.96
N ASP A 123 -12.11 -6.16 18.77
CA ASP A 123 -12.99 -6.10 17.61
C ASP A 123 -14.47 -6.27 17.97
N ARG A 124 -15.35 -5.81 17.08
CA ARG A 124 -16.81 -5.94 17.19
C ARG A 124 -17.35 -6.49 15.88
N LYS A 125 -18.25 -7.48 15.94
CA LYS A 125 -18.94 -7.99 14.74
C LYS A 125 -20.00 -6.98 14.29
N GLY A 126 -19.97 -6.61 13.00
CA GLY A 126 -21.02 -5.82 12.36
C GLY A 126 -22.25 -6.67 11.99
N ALA A 127 -23.32 -6.01 11.54
CA ALA A 127 -24.55 -6.70 11.10
C ALA A 127 -24.47 -7.27 9.67
N LEU A 128 -23.44 -6.88 8.90
CA LEU A 128 -23.21 -7.34 7.54
C LEU A 128 -22.05 -8.33 7.50
N GLU A 129 -22.14 -9.31 6.60
CA GLU A 129 -21.04 -10.21 6.31
C GLU A 129 -20.02 -9.53 5.40
N PHE A 130 -18.76 -9.96 5.49
CA PHE A 130 -17.69 -9.38 4.69
C PHE A 130 -17.84 -9.84 3.24
N PRO A 131 -17.76 -8.94 2.23
CA PRO A 131 -17.95 -9.33 0.83
C PRO A 131 -16.95 -10.40 0.37
N GLU A 132 -17.24 -11.18 -0.65
CA GLU A 132 -16.22 -12.06 -1.25
C GLU A 132 -15.11 -11.24 -1.94
N ALA A 133 -13.98 -11.89 -2.24
CA ALA A 133 -12.89 -11.24 -2.98
C ALA A 133 -13.21 -11.24 -4.48
N ASP A 134 -12.96 -10.11 -5.15
CA ASP A 134 -13.27 -9.92 -6.57
C ASP A 134 -12.25 -10.56 -7.52
N LEU A 135 -11.16 -11.11 -6.98
CA LEU A 135 -10.06 -11.71 -7.75
C LEU A 135 -10.20 -13.24 -7.73
N SER A 136 -10.59 -13.81 -8.86
CA SER A 136 -10.62 -15.25 -9.14
C SER A 136 -9.42 -15.71 -9.96
#